data_AF-A0A6C0AQX2-F1
#
_entry.id   AF-A0A6C0AQX2-F1
#
_cell.length_a   1.000
_cell.length_b   1.000
_cell.length_c   1.000
_cell.angle_alpha   90.00
_cell.angle_beta   90.00
_cell.angle_gamma   90.00
#
_symmetry.space_group_name_H-M   'P 1'
#
loop_
_entity.id
_entity.type
_entity.pdbx_description
1 polymer ?
#
loop_
_entity_poly.entity_id
_entity_poly.type
_entity_poly.pdbx_seq_one_letter_code
_entity_poly.pdbx_strand_id
1 'polypeptide(L)' 'MKDSLVQQCLDILKRDDIKNEFKMLLKPVIDFILYEINPYIYITVSLVFLIFIMILAILIILIIVLRNKQLITKLI' A
#
# COMPACT_ATOMS: atom_id res chain seq x y z
N MET A 1 13.82 8.48 -44.79
CA MET A 1 15.16 8.74 -44.21
C MET A 1 15.12 8.91 -42.69
N LYS A 2 14.10 9.58 -42.12
CA LYS A 2 13.88 9.65 -40.67
C LYS A 2 13.62 8.28 -40.02
N ASP A 3 12.93 7.38 -40.71
CA ASP A 3 12.56 6.06 -40.18
C ASP A 3 13.78 5.16 -39.92
N SER A 4 14.86 5.31 -40.69
CA SER A 4 16.09 4.55 -40.52
C SER A 4 16.84 4.92 -39.23
N LEU A 5 16.87 6.21 -38.88
CA LEU A 5 17.50 6.66 -37.63
C LEU A 5 16.70 6.22 -36.40
N VAL A 6 15.37 6.24 -36.48
CA VAL A 6 14.50 5.77 -35.40
C VAL A 6 14.64 4.25 -35.21
N GLN A 7 14.71 3.47 -36.29
CA GLN A 7 14.96 2.03 -36.20
C GLN A 7 16.34 1.70 -35.63
N GLN A 8 17.39 2.42 -36.04
CA GLN A 8 18.73 2.22 -35.49
C GLN A 8 18.79 2.59 -34.00
N CYS A 9 18.13 3.68 -33.59
CA CYS A 9 18.01 4.03 -32.17
C CYS A 9 17.24 2.97 -31.38
N LEU A 10 16.17 2.41 -31.96
CA LEU A 10 15.40 1.32 -31.36
C LEU A 10 16.21 0.02 -31.24
N ASP A 11 17.04 -0.31 -32.23
CA ASP A 11 17.88 -1.50 -32.20
C ASP A 11 19.01 -1.36 -31.17
N ILE A 12 19.57 -0.15 -31.03
CA ILE A 12 20.54 0.18 -29.97
C ILE A 12 19.85 0.07 -28.60
N LEU A 13 18.65 0.64 -28.43
CA LEU A 13 17.91 0.59 -27.16
C LEU A 13 17.47 -0.84 -26.78
N LYS A 14 17.20 -1.70 -27.78
CA LYS A 14 16.83 -3.11 -27.57
C LYS A 14 18.01 -3.99 -27.14
N ARG A 15 19.25 -3.52 -27.33
CA ARG A 15 20.45 -4.24 -26.93
C ARG A 15 20.44 -4.44 -25.41
N ASP A 16 20.63 -5.67 -24.97
CA ASP A 16 20.43 -6.03 -23.55
C ASP A 16 21.40 -5.29 -22.62
N ASP A 17 22.58 -4.93 -23.10
CA ASP A 17 23.54 -4.09 -22.38
C ASP A 17 22.93 -2.72 -22.00
N ILE A 18 22.19 -2.10 -22.92
CA ILE A 18 21.59 -0.77 -22.70
C ILE A 18 20.37 -0.86 -21.80
N LYS A 19 19.59 -1.94 -21.87
CA LYS A 19 18.51 -2.19 -20.91
C LYS A 19 19.06 -2.34 -19.49
N ASN A 20 20.22 -2.97 -19.34
CA ASN A 20 20.84 -3.19 -18.04
C ASN A 20 21.37 -1.89 -17.44
N GLU A 21 21.99 -1.04 -18.25
CA GLU A 21 22.39 0.33 -17.87
C GLU A 21 21.17 1.19 -17.52
N PHE A 22 20.10 1.14 -18.31
CA PHE A 22 18.85 1.84 -18.00
C PHE A 22 18.24 1.40 -16.67
N LYS A 23 18.29 0.09 -16.38
CA LYS A 23 17.83 -0.45 -15.09
C LYS A 23 18.69 0.07 -13.95
N MET A 24 19.99 0.24 -14.16
CA MET A 24 20.92 0.81 -13.19
C MET A 24 20.64 2.31 -12.94
N LEU A 25 20.24 3.06 -13.97
CA LEU A 25 19.80 4.45 -13.86
C LEU A 25 18.42 4.61 -13.20
N LEU A 26 17.50 3.67 -13.41
CA LEU A 26 16.17 3.68 -12.80
C LEU A 26 16.17 3.16 -11.35
N LYS A 27 17.16 2.36 -10.98
CA LYS A 27 17.34 1.83 -9.62
C LYS A 27 17.29 2.92 -8.53
N PRO A 28 18.06 4.02 -8.59
CA PRO A 28 18.00 5.08 -7.58
C PRO A 28 16.64 5.76 -7.51
N VAL A 29 15.92 5.85 -8.64
CA VAL A 29 14.56 6.45 -8.67
C VAL A 29 13.58 5.53 -7.93
N ILE A 30 13.63 4.23 -8.19
CA ILE A 30 12.79 3.24 -7.49
C ILE A 30 13.14 3.20 -6.00
N ASP A 31 14.42 3.21 -5.65
CA ASP A 31 14.88 3.19 -4.26
C ASP A 31 14.43 4.46 -3.51
N PHE A 32 14.46 5.63 -4.15
CA PHE A 32 13.95 6.88 -3.59
C PHE A 32 12.44 6.85 -3.39
N ILE A 33 11.69 6.32 -4.36
CA ILE A 33 10.23 6.15 -4.25
C ILE A 33 9.89 5.19 -3.10
N LEU A 34 10.60 4.07 -2.98
CA LEU A 34 10.39 3.11 -1.90
C LEU A 34 10.74 3.70 -0.54
N TYR A 35 11.81 4.51 -0.46
CA TYR A 35 12.19 5.23 0.76
C TYR A 35 11.07 6.16 1.22
N GLU A 36 10.49 6.91 0.29
CA GLU A 36 9.39 7.82 0.58
C GLU A 36 8.10 7.06 0.91
N ILE A 37 7.77 5.97 0.20
CA ILE A 37 6.54 5.19 0.39
C ILE A 37 6.53 4.39 1.71
N ASN A 38 7.67 3.86 2.14
CA ASN A 38 7.78 3.04 3.35
C ASN A 38 7.12 3.65 4.59
N PRO A 39 7.39 4.90 5.01
CA PRO A 39 6.72 5.51 6.16
C PRO A 39 5.19 5.59 5.97
N TYR A 40 4.68 5.84 4.76
CA TYR A 40 3.23 5.85 4.51
C TYR A 40 2.59 4.46 4.66
N ILE A 41 3.31 3.39 4.30
CA ILE A 41 2.84 2.02 4.54
C ILE A 41 2.70 1.78 6.04
N TYR A 42 3.71 2.15 6.85
CA TYR A 42 3.64 2.01 8.30
C TYR A 42 2.48 2.80 8.92
N ILE A 43 2.28 4.04 8.49
CA ILE A 43 1.14 4.87 8.93
C ILE A 43 -0.18 4.21 8.57
N THR A 44 -0.32 3.72 7.34
CA THR A 44 -1.55 3.07 6.85
C THR A 44 -1.83 1.79 7.63
N VAL A 45 -0.83 0.95 7.87
CA VAL A 45 -0.97 -0.28 8.65
C VAL A 45 -1.36 0.03 10.10
N SER A 46 -0.74 1.04 10.71
CA SER A 46 -1.11 1.50 12.06
C SER A 46 -2.56 1.98 12.12
N LEU A 47 -3.01 2.74 11.12
CA LEU A 47 -4.38 3.23 11.03
C LEU A 47 -5.40 2.09 10.88
N VAL A 48 -5.11 1.12 10.01
CA VAL A 48 -5.95 -0.09 9.87
C VAL A 48 -6.03 -0.86 11.19
N PHE A 49 -4.91 -0.97 11.91
CA PHE A 49 -4.88 -1.61 13.22
C PHE A 49 -5.72 -0.85 14.26
N LEU A 50 -5.69 0.48 14.26
CA LEU A 50 -6.55 1.30 15.13
C LEU A 50 -8.04 1.12 14.80
N ILE A 51 -8.41 1.10 13.52
CA ILE A 51 -9.79 0.81 13.09
C ILE A 51 -10.23 -0.57 13.60
N PHE A 52 -9.36 -1.58 13.49
CA PHE A 52 -9.65 -2.92 13.99
C PHE A 52 -9.95 -2.92 15.50
N ILE A 53 -9.13 -2.23 16.30
CA ILE A 53 -9.38 -2.07 17.75
C ILE A 53 -10.71 -1.34 18.01
N MET A 54 -11.01 -0.27 17.26
CA MET A 54 -12.27 0.46 17.42
C MET A 54 -13.49 -0.43 17.16
N ILE A 55 -13.44 -1.28 16.13
CA ILE A 55 -14.51 -2.23 15.83
C ILE A 55 -14.68 -3.21 17.01
N LEU A 56 -13.59 -3.76 17.54
CA LEU A 56 -13.65 -4.64 18.71
C LEU A 56 -14.27 -3.94 19.93
N ALA A 57 -13.91 -2.68 20.19
CA ALA A 57 -14.47 -1.91 21.28
C ALA A 57 -15.99 -1.72 21.12
N ILE A 58 -16.46 -1.37 19.92
CA ILE A 58 -17.89 -1.23 19.61
C ILE A 58 -18.62 -2.56 19.83
N LEU A 59 -18.04 -3.68 19.37
CA LEU A 59 -18.63 -5.02 19.57
C LEU A 59 -18.77 -5.37 21.05
N ILE A 60 -17.74 -5.11 21.86
CA ILE A 60 -17.77 -5.37 23.31
C ILE A 60 -18.84 -4.51 23.99
N ILE A 61 -18.89 -3.20 23.68
CA ILE A 61 -19.90 -2.28 24.22
C ILE A 61 -21.31 -2.76 23.86
N LEU A 62 -21.53 -3.17 22.61
CA LEU A 62 -22.82 -3.66 22.14
C LEU A 62 -23.28 -4.89 22.93
N ILE A 63 -22.39 -5.86 23.18
CA ILE A 63 -22.69 -7.06 23.97
C ILE A 63 -23.06 -6.69 25.41
N ILE A 64 -22.30 -5.77 26.04
CA ILE A 64 -22.56 -5.32 27.41
C ILE A 64 -23.95 -4.66 27.50
N VAL A 65 -24.26 -3.76 26.56
CA VAL A 65 -25.56 -3.06 26.52
C VAL A 65 -26.71 -4.06 26.33
N LEU A 66 -26.55 -5.03 25.43
CA LEU A 66 -27.57 -6.04 25.17
C LEU A 66 -27.81 -6.92 26.41
N ARG A 67 -26.74 -7.37 27.08
CA ARG A 67 -26.84 -8.16 28.31
C ARG A 67 -27.52 -7.38 29.43
N ASN A 68 -27.18 -6.09 29.58
CA ASN A 68 -27.78 -5.24 30.60
C ASN A 68 -29.27 -4.96 30.34
N LYS A 69 -29.66 -4.74 29.07
CA LYS A 69 -31.08 -4.60 28.68
C LYS A 69 -31.88 -5.89 28.97
N GLN A 70 -31.33 -7.06 28.64
CA GLN A 70 -32.01 -8.34 28.94
C GLN A 70 -32.20 -8.59 30.44
N LEU A 71 -31.28 -8.12 31.29
CA LEU A 71 -31.43 -8.21 32.75
C LEU A 71 -32.55 -7.31 33.27
N ILE A 72 -32.68 -6.08 32.77
CA ILE A 72 -33.75 -5.16 33.18
C ILE A 72 -35.13 -5.70 32.77
N THR A 73 -35.27 -6.25 31.56
CA THR A 73 -36.54 -6.82 31.09
C THR A 73 -36.96 -8.08 31.85
N LYS A 74 -36.03 -8.80 32.48
CA LYS A 74 -36.37 -9.96 33.33
C LYS A 74 -36.78 -9.60 34.77
N LEU A 75 -36.50 -8.36 35.21
CA LEU A 75 -36.70 -7.93 36.60
C LEU A 75 -38.00 -7.14 36.81
N ILE A 76 -38.59 -6.61 35.72
CA ILE A 76 -39.90 -5.95 35.65
C ILE A 76 -40.94 -6.97 35.22
#